data_AF-A0A401FLI2-F1
#
_entry.id   AF-A0A401FLI2-F1
#
_cell.length_a   1.000
_cell.length_b   1.000
_cell.length_c   1.000
_cell.angle_alpha   90.00
_cell.angle_beta   90.00
_cell.angle_gamma   90.00
#
_symmetry.space_group_name_H-M   'P 1'
#
loop_
_entity.id
_entity.type
_entity.pdbx_description
1 polymer ?
#
loop_
_entity_poly.entity_id
_entity_poly.type
_entity_poly.pdbx_seq_one_letter_code
_entity_poly.pdbx_strand_id
1 'polypeptide(L)'
;MNQMNRTFRLSVLAMFIAIIILQTSIPIIGYIPVGPLEITIIQVTVVIATILMGTINGAVIGGVWGLITFVRAFAWPTSPLAAIVFVNPVVSVVPRILIAVVAGATYNYLSKRLKSKPASISIAAVLGSLTNTVLVLGMIYLFYKAKAPQLYNLNIKDLLPYLLGVVGTNGIPEAIFSGIVAPMIAVPLQKAFGKRLQK
;
A
#
# COMPACT_ATOMS: atom_id res chain seq x y z
N MET A 1 -0.45 -28.69 -6.76
CA MET A 1 -0.35 -27.55 -7.70
C MET A 1 0.48 -27.99 -8.89
N ASN A 2 -0.07 -27.98 -10.11
CA ASN A 2 0.63 -28.48 -11.31
C ASN A 2 1.82 -27.56 -11.67
N GLN A 3 2.91 -28.09 -12.24
CA GLN A 3 4.12 -27.29 -12.53
C GLN A 3 3.81 -26.04 -13.38
N MET A 4 2.96 -26.17 -14.39
CA MET A 4 2.50 -25.06 -15.23
C MET A 4 1.80 -23.93 -14.45
N ASN A 5 1.04 -24.26 -13.40
CA ASN A 5 0.40 -23.24 -12.55
C ASN A 5 1.42 -22.52 -11.67
N ARG A 6 2.48 -23.22 -11.23
CA ARG A 6 3.56 -22.62 -10.44
C ARG A 6 4.36 -21.62 -11.26
N THR A 7 4.73 -21.97 -12.49
CA THR A 7 5.42 -21.06 -13.41
C THR A 7 4.55 -19.85 -13.73
N PHE A 8 3.27 -20.06 -14.06
CA PHE A 8 2.33 -18.96 -14.32
C PHE A 8 2.19 -18.00 -13.12
N ARG A 9 2.03 -18.54 -11.90
CA ARG A 9 1.93 -17.73 -10.68
C ARG A 9 3.20 -16.94 -10.42
N LEU A 10 4.38 -17.51 -10.65
CA LEU A 10 5.66 -16.81 -10.55
C LEU A 10 5.77 -15.68 -11.59
N SER A 11 5.35 -15.92 -12.84
CA SER A 11 5.34 -14.87 -13.87
C SER A 11 4.42 -13.71 -13.49
N VAL A 12 3.22 -13.99 -12.97
CA VAL A 12 2.29 -12.93 -12.53
C VAL A 12 2.83 -12.17 -11.31
N LEU A 13 3.50 -12.85 -10.38
CA LEU A 13 4.19 -12.20 -9.26
C LEU A 13 5.28 -11.23 -9.77
N ALA A 14 6.11 -11.70 -10.70
CA ALA A 14 7.16 -10.90 -11.31
C ALA A 14 6.58 -9.69 -12.07
N MET A 15 5.44 -9.85 -12.76
CA MET A 15 4.74 -8.74 -13.40
C MET A 15 4.27 -7.69 -12.39
N PHE A 16 3.65 -8.08 -11.28
CA PHE A 16 3.27 -7.12 -10.24
C PHE A 16 4.48 -6.40 -9.64
N ILE A 17 5.58 -7.12 -9.39
CA ILE A 17 6.83 -6.50 -8.94
C ILE A 17 7.35 -5.48 -9.95
N ALA A 18 7.36 -5.82 -11.24
CA ALA A 18 7.76 -4.90 -12.31
C ALA A 18 6.84 -3.66 -12.36
N ILE A 19 5.52 -3.84 -12.21
CA ILE A 19 4.57 -2.73 -12.13
C ILE A 19 4.89 -1.82 -10.92
N ILE A 20 5.16 -2.37 -9.74
CA ILE A 20 5.56 -1.58 -8.56
C ILE A 20 6.85 -0.80 -8.83
N ILE A 21 7.85 -1.41 -9.47
CA ILE A 21 9.09 -0.74 -9.84
C ILE A 21 8.81 0.43 -10.79
N LEU A 22 7.96 0.23 -11.80
CA LEU A 22 7.58 1.29 -12.73
C LEU A 22 6.78 2.41 -12.06
N GLN A 23 5.79 2.07 -11.24
CA GLN A 23 4.96 3.03 -10.50
C GLN A 23 5.79 3.86 -9.53
N THR A 24 6.74 3.23 -8.82
CA THR A 24 7.64 3.96 -7.94
C THR A 24 8.66 4.78 -8.73
N SER A 25 9.08 4.33 -9.91
CA SER A 25 10.09 5.01 -10.73
C SER A 25 9.59 6.21 -11.52
N ILE A 26 8.32 6.18 -11.91
CA ILE A 26 7.71 7.20 -12.75
C ILE A 26 6.62 7.93 -11.93
N PRO A 27 6.86 9.19 -11.50
CA PRO A 27 5.98 9.90 -10.59
C PRO A 27 4.50 9.96 -11.02
N ILE A 28 4.24 10.19 -12.31
CA ILE A 28 2.88 10.33 -12.88
C ILE A 28 2.07 9.01 -12.80
N ILE A 29 2.76 7.87 -12.72
CA ILE A 29 2.12 6.54 -12.75
C ILE A 29 1.90 6.01 -11.32
N GLY A 30 2.79 6.36 -10.38
CA GLY A 30 2.67 5.98 -8.98
C GLY A 30 1.80 6.90 -8.13
N TYR A 31 1.70 8.17 -8.52
CA TYR A 31 1.10 9.24 -7.73
C TYR A 31 0.22 10.13 -8.60
N ILE A 32 -0.97 10.45 -8.11
CA ILE A 32 -1.85 11.46 -8.72
C ILE A 32 -1.67 12.76 -7.94
N PRO A 33 -1.04 13.80 -8.53
CA PRO A 33 -0.95 15.10 -7.88
C PRO A 33 -2.33 15.77 -7.87
N VAL A 34 -2.87 16.00 -6.67
CA VAL A 34 -4.11 16.76 -6.43
C VAL A 34 -3.76 17.97 -5.59
N GLY A 35 -3.37 19.05 -6.28
CA GLY A 35 -2.96 20.30 -5.64
C GLY A 35 -1.68 20.13 -4.81
N PRO A 36 -1.65 20.50 -3.51
CA PRO A 36 -0.45 20.43 -2.68
C PRO A 36 -0.06 19.01 -2.23
N LEU A 37 -0.76 17.96 -2.69
CA LEU A 37 -0.69 16.61 -2.16
C LEU A 37 -0.71 15.53 -3.25
N GLU A 38 -0.14 14.36 -2.93
CA GLU A 38 0.04 13.25 -3.86
C GLU A 38 -0.74 12.01 -3.38
N ILE A 39 -1.77 11.60 -4.14
CA ILE A 39 -2.50 10.35 -3.87
C ILE A 39 -1.69 9.17 -4.40
N THR A 40 -1.36 8.21 -3.53
CA THR A 40 -0.59 7.02 -3.91
C THR A 40 -1.48 5.95 -4.58
N ILE A 41 -1.19 5.61 -5.84
CA ILE A 41 -1.85 4.52 -6.57
C ILE A 41 -1.25 3.15 -6.21
N ILE A 42 0.02 3.12 -5.78
CA ILE A 42 0.82 1.90 -5.58
C ILE A 42 0.14 0.91 -4.60
N GLN A 43 -0.49 1.42 -3.54
CA GLN A 43 -1.22 0.59 -2.58
C GLN A 43 -2.37 -0.21 -3.22
N VAL A 44 -3.03 0.36 -4.24
CA VAL A 44 -4.10 -0.31 -4.99
C VAL A 44 -3.55 -1.53 -5.72
N THR A 45 -2.36 -1.41 -6.33
CA THR A 45 -1.66 -2.54 -6.96
C THR A 45 -1.38 -3.67 -5.97
N VAL A 46 -0.90 -3.33 -4.77
CA VAL A 46 -0.65 -4.32 -3.70
C VAL A 46 -1.94 -5.02 -3.29
N VAL A 47 -3.03 -4.28 -3.12
CA VAL A 47 -4.35 -4.83 -2.76
C VAL A 47 -4.86 -5.76 -3.87
N ILE A 48 -4.79 -5.35 -5.14
CA ILE A 48 -5.21 -6.16 -6.29
C ILE A 48 -4.40 -7.48 -6.32
N ALA A 49 -3.08 -7.40 -6.17
CA ALA A 49 -2.23 -8.58 -6.17
C ALA A 49 -2.54 -9.51 -4.98
N THR A 50 -2.81 -8.94 -3.81
CA THR A 50 -3.25 -9.66 -2.60
C THR A 50 -4.54 -10.44 -2.85
N ILE A 51 -5.53 -9.78 -3.47
CA ILE A 51 -6.86 -10.36 -3.75
C ILE A 51 -6.78 -11.45 -4.83
N LEU A 52 -5.86 -11.32 -5.79
CA LEU A 52 -5.69 -12.27 -6.88
C LEU A 52 -4.82 -13.48 -6.50
N MET A 53 -3.73 -13.25 -5.79
CA MET A 53 -2.67 -14.25 -5.56
C MET A 53 -2.58 -14.73 -4.11
N GLY A 54 -3.36 -14.14 -3.20
CA GLY A 54 -3.39 -14.40 -1.78
C GLY A 54 -2.44 -13.51 -0.97
N THR A 55 -2.67 -13.50 0.35
CA THR A 55 -1.99 -12.65 1.33
C THR A 55 -0.47 -12.72 1.29
N ILE A 56 0.10 -13.92 1.13
CA ILE A 56 1.56 -14.12 1.14
C ILE A 56 2.21 -13.41 -0.06
N ASN A 57 1.68 -13.58 -1.27
CA ASN A 57 2.24 -12.92 -2.46
C ASN A 57 2.00 -11.40 -2.41
N GLY A 58 0.84 -10.97 -1.91
CA GLY A 58 0.59 -9.56 -1.63
C GLY A 58 1.60 -8.97 -0.66
N ALA A 59 1.95 -9.69 0.41
CA ALA A 59 2.94 -9.29 1.40
C ALA A 59 4.34 -9.20 0.79
N VAL A 60 4.72 -10.12 -0.10
CA VAL A 60 5.98 -10.03 -0.85
C VAL A 60 6.00 -8.76 -1.71
N ILE A 61 4.93 -8.48 -2.46
CA ILE A 61 4.84 -7.28 -3.32
C ILE A 61 4.88 -5.99 -2.47
N GLY A 62 4.15 -5.96 -1.35
CA GLY A 62 4.20 -4.86 -0.38
C GLY A 62 5.58 -4.69 0.23
N GLY A 63 6.28 -5.79 0.55
CA GLY A 63 7.65 -5.78 1.04
C GLY A 63 8.62 -5.20 0.02
N VAL A 64 8.51 -5.59 -1.25
CA VAL A 64 9.31 -5.01 -2.35
C VAL A 64 9.06 -3.51 -2.48
N TRP A 65 7.80 -3.07 -2.42
CA TRP A 65 7.48 -1.63 -2.40
C TRP A 65 8.12 -0.92 -1.20
N GLY A 66 8.06 -1.54 -0.01
CA GLY A 66 8.74 -1.07 1.19
C GLY A 66 10.25 -0.91 1.04
N LEU A 67 10.91 -1.86 0.41
CA LEU A 67 12.35 -1.80 0.14
C LEU A 67 12.69 -0.71 -0.87
N ILE A 68 11.89 -0.56 -1.93
CA ILE A 68 12.09 0.51 -2.91
C ILE A 68 11.91 1.88 -2.25
N THR A 69 10.88 2.05 -1.40
CA THR A 69 10.67 3.31 -0.66
C THR A 69 11.80 3.62 0.32
N PHE A 70 12.41 2.61 0.94
CA PHE A 70 13.61 2.78 1.76
C PHE A 70 14.80 3.29 0.94
N VAL A 71 15.11 2.63 -0.18
CA VAL A 71 16.24 3.03 -1.05
C VAL A 71 16.01 4.45 -1.60
N ARG A 72 14.77 4.77 -1.99
CA ARG A 72 14.39 6.10 -2.46
C ARG A 72 14.53 7.18 -1.42
N ALA A 73 14.34 6.88 -0.13
CA ALA A 73 14.52 7.87 0.93
C ALA A 73 15.93 8.48 0.92
N PHE A 74 16.94 7.73 0.48
CA PHE A 74 18.32 8.20 0.36
C PHE A 74 18.68 8.72 -1.03
N ALA A 75 18.23 8.03 -2.09
CA ALA A 75 18.66 8.34 -3.44
C ALA A 75 17.82 9.44 -4.11
N TRP A 76 16.50 9.42 -3.91
CA TRP A 76 15.58 10.36 -4.54
C TRP A 76 14.26 10.45 -3.77
N PRO A 77 14.22 11.24 -2.68
CA PRO A 77 13.05 11.30 -1.81
C PRO A 77 11.88 11.97 -2.54
N THR A 78 10.71 11.34 -2.48
CA THR A 78 9.47 11.85 -3.09
C THR A 78 8.91 13.07 -2.35
N SER A 79 9.21 13.20 -1.06
CA SER A 79 8.84 14.36 -0.26
C SER A 79 9.86 14.63 0.85
N PRO A 80 9.92 15.86 1.40
CA PRO A 80 10.78 16.17 2.54
C PRO A 80 10.54 15.25 3.75
N LEU A 81 9.28 14.84 3.97
CA LEU A 81 8.94 13.86 5.02
C LEU A 81 9.48 12.46 4.70
N ALA A 82 9.43 12.04 3.43
CA ALA A 82 9.92 10.73 2.99
C ALA A 82 11.42 10.57 3.25
N ALA A 83 12.22 11.62 3.02
CA ALA A 83 13.67 11.64 3.27
C ALA A 83 14.06 11.45 4.74
N ILE A 84 13.10 11.60 5.66
CA ILE A 84 13.37 11.55 7.11
C ILE A 84 12.71 10.31 7.71
N VAL A 85 11.45 10.04 7.34
CA VAL A 85 10.63 8.97 7.91
C VAL A 85 10.99 7.60 7.31
N PHE A 86 11.18 7.53 6.00
CA PHE A 86 11.38 6.25 5.30
C PHE A 86 12.84 5.78 5.26
N VAL A 87 13.74 6.54 5.90
CA VAL A 87 15.12 6.12 6.23
C VAL A 87 15.13 5.00 7.27
N ASN A 88 14.05 4.81 8.03
CA ASN A 88 13.91 3.66 8.91
C ASN A 88 13.24 2.50 8.14
N PRO A 89 13.92 1.35 7.94
CA PRO A 89 13.37 0.24 7.17
C PRO A 89 12.13 -0.38 7.82
N VAL A 90 11.98 -0.24 9.15
CA VAL A 90 10.77 -0.68 9.85
C VAL A 90 9.58 0.17 9.40
N VAL A 91 9.77 1.49 9.32
CA VAL A 91 8.70 2.43 8.95
C VAL A 91 8.39 2.38 7.45
N SER A 92 9.37 2.09 6.60
CA SER A 92 9.14 1.94 5.16
C SER A 92 8.56 0.57 4.79
N VAL A 93 8.98 -0.53 5.41
CA VAL A 93 8.59 -1.89 4.98
C VAL A 93 7.37 -2.42 5.70
N VAL A 94 7.31 -2.30 7.04
CA VAL A 94 6.28 -2.97 7.84
C VAL A 94 4.87 -2.50 7.50
N PRO A 95 4.57 -1.19 7.37
CA PRO A 95 3.24 -0.75 6.96
C PRO A 95 2.81 -1.30 5.61
N ARG A 96 3.75 -1.47 4.67
CA ARG A 96 3.46 -1.90 3.29
C ARG A 96 3.15 -3.40 3.22
N ILE A 97 3.84 -4.20 4.01
CA ILE A 97 3.50 -5.63 4.19
C ILE A 97 2.12 -5.76 4.84
N LEU A 98 1.84 -4.95 5.86
CA LEU A 98 0.59 -5.02 6.61
C LEU A 98 -0.65 -4.62 5.80
N ILE A 99 -0.51 -3.79 4.77
CA ILE A 99 -1.60 -3.57 3.78
C ILE A 99 -2.10 -4.89 3.22
N ALA A 100 -1.18 -5.75 2.76
CA ALA A 100 -1.55 -7.03 2.16
C ALA A 100 -2.17 -7.98 3.20
N VAL A 101 -1.66 -7.97 4.42
CA VAL A 101 -2.21 -8.78 5.52
C VAL A 101 -3.65 -8.37 5.82
N VAL A 102 -3.90 -7.08 6.02
CA VAL A 102 -5.24 -6.57 6.35
C VAL A 102 -6.19 -6.72 5.16
N ALA A 103 -5.78 -6.33 3.95
CA ALA A 103 -6.64 -6.47 2.77
C ALA A 103 -6.96 -7.93 2.48
N GLY A 104 -5.98 -8.83 2.61
CA GLY A 104 -6.18 -10.27 2.41
C GLY A 104 -7.08 -10.90 3.47
N ALA A 105 -6.86 -10.58 4.75
CA ALA A 105 -7.70 -11.08 5.85
C ALA A 105 -9.14 -10.58 5.71
N THR A 106 -9.33 -9.29 5.47
CA THR A 106 -10.64 -8.67 5.25
C THR A 106 -11.35 -9.29 4.05
N TYR A 107 -10.67 -9.43 2.91
CA TYR A 107 -11.26 -10.02 1.72
C TYR A 107 -11.65 -11.49 1.95
N ASN A 108 -10.80 -12.29 2.59
CA ASN A 108 -11.09 -13.70 2.89
C ASN A 108 -12.26 -13.86 3.87
N TYR A 109 -12.41 -12.93 4.81
CA TYR A 109 -13.54 -12.93 5.75
C TYR A 109 -14.84 -12.49 5.06
N LEU A 110 -14.81 -11.36 4.35
CA LEU A 110 -15.98 -10.77 3.73
C LEU A 110 -16.48 -11.54 2.51
N SER A 111 -15.59 -12.11 1.69
CA SER A 111 -15.99 -12.91 0.52
C SER A 111 -16.81 -14.15 0.87
N LYS A 112 -16.73 -14.62 2.13
CA LYS A 112 -17.55 -15.73 2.66
C LYS A 112 -18.89 -15.27 3.23
N ARG A 113 -19.01 -13.99 3.60
CA ARG A 113 -20.18 -13.41 4.30
C ARG A 113 -21.06 -12.56 3.38
N LEU A 114 -20.45 -11.85 2.43
CA LEU A 114 -21.13 -10.97 1.48
C LEU A 114 -21.33 -11.71 0.15
N LYS A 115 -22.56 -11.59 -0.40
CA LYS A 115 -22.86 -12.07 -1.76
C LYS A 115 -22.17 -11.22 -2.85
N SER A 116 -21.87 -9.95 -2.54
CA SER A 116 -21.22 -9.02 -3.46
C SER A 116 -19.69 -9.09 -3.34
N LYS A 117 -19.06 -9.71 -4.34
CA LYS A 117 -17.60 -9.70 -4.49
C LYS A 117 -17.01 -8.29 -4.64
N PRO A 118 -17.59 -7.38 -5.45
CA PRO A 118 -17.09 -6.01 -5.53
C PRO A 118 -17.07 -5.30 -4.17
N ALA A 119 -18.14 -5.42 -3.38
CA ALA A 119 -18.21 -4.80 -2.05
C ALA A 119 -17.13 -5.34 -1.10
N SER A 120 -16.89 -6.66 -1.13
CA SER A 120 -15.83 -7.29 -0.32
C SER A 120 -14.43 -6.75 -0.68
N ILE A 121 -14.19 -6.51 -1.96
CA ILE A 121 -12.93 -5.96 -2.48
C ILE A 121 -12.78 -4.49 -2.10
N SER A 122 -13.85 -3.68 -2.26
CA SER A 122 -13.84 -2.26 -1.86
C SER A 122 -13.50 -2.09 -0.39
N ILE A 123 -14.15 -2.85 0.50
CA ILE A 123 -13.91 -2.75 1.94
C ILE A 123 -12.47 -3.19 2.27
N ALA A 124 -11.98 -4.26 1.63
CA ALA A 124 -10.59 -4.70 1.79
C ALA A 124 -9.57 -3.64 1.33
N ALA A 125 -9.85 -2.94 0.23
CA ALA A 125 -9.00 -1.88 -0.29
C ALA A 125 -8.97 -0.64 0.63
N VAL A 126 -10.14 -0.20 1.09
CA VAL A 126 -10.28 0.90 2.06
C VAL A 126 -9.51 0.58 3.35
N LEU A 127 -9.73 -0.60 3.93
CA LEU A 127 -9.05 -1.00 5.16
C LEU A 127 -7.54 -1.18 4.97
N GLY A 128 -7.12 -1.67 3.80
CA GLY A 128 -5.70 -1.76 3.44
C GLY A 128 -5.04 -0.37 3.39
N SER A 129 -5.68 0.59 2.72
CA SER A 129 -5.18 1.96 2.62
C SER A 129 -5.13 2.66 3.98
N LEU A 130 -6.20 2.57 4.77
CA LEU A 130 -6.24 3.13 6.12
C LEU A 130 -5.17 2.52 7.04
N THR A 131 -4.90 1.22 6.90
CA THR A 131 -3.83 0.55 7.66
C THR A 131 -2.48 1.18 7.36
N ASN A 132 -2.19 1.52 6.10
CA ASN A 132 -0.93 2.19 5.76
C ASN A 132 -0.82 3.55 6.47
N THR A 133 -1.85 4.39 6.32
CA THR A 133 -1.87 5.73 6.90
C THR A 133 -1.70 5.67 8.42
N VAL A 134 -2.50 4.85 9.11
CA VAL A 134 -2.45 4.71 10.57
C VAL A 134 -1.08 4.20 11.03
N LEU A 135 -0.51 3.21 10.36
CA LEU A 135 0.77 2.63 10.77
C LEU A 135 1.95 3.57 10.50
N VAL A 136 2.01 4.20 9.34
CA VAL A 136 3.09 5.16 9.02
C VAL A 136 3.07 6.29 10.05
N LEU A 137 1.91 6.84 10.36
CA LEU A 137 1.79 7.94 11.32
C LEU A 137 1.99 7.51 12.77
N GLY A 138 1.49 6.33 13.15
CA GLY A 138 1.74 5.75 14.46
C GLY A 138 3.23 5.50 14.68
N MET A 139 3.94 5.03 13.65
CA MET A 139 5.39 4.87 13.68
C MET A 139 6.12 6.21 13.70
N ILE A 140 5.66 7.22 12.95
CA ILE A 140 6.22 8.58 13.06
C ILE A 140 6.07 9.08 14.51
N TYR A 141 4.88 8.95 15.09
CA TYR A 141 4.63 9.35 16.47
C TYR A 141 5.52 8.60 17.47
N LEU A 142 5.69 7.29 17.34
CA LEU A 142 6.51 6.50 18.28
C LEU A 142 8.01 6.76 18.11
N PHE A 143 8.54 6.74 16.89
CA PHE A 143 9.99 6.82 16.64
C PHE A 143 10.50 8.27 16.62
N TYR A 144 9.70 9.24 16.21
CA TYR A 144 10.15 10.62 16.04
C TYR A 144 9.73 11.53 17.19
N LYS A 145 8.81 11.14 18.08
CA LYS A 145 8.54 11.90 19.33
C LYS A 145 9.79 12.05 20.21
N ALA A 146 10.68 11.06 20.21
CA ALA A 146 11.94 11.11 20.97
C ALA A 146 13.07 11.91 20.27
N LYS A 147 13.03 12.05 18.94
CA LYS A 147 14.07 12.72 18.12
C LYS A 147 13.65 14.09 17.55
N ALA A 148 12.38 14.46 17.72
CA ALA A 148 11.80 15.72 17.25
C ALA A 148 12.56 16.99 17.69
N PRO A 149 13.14 17.10 18.90
CA PRO A 149 13.84 18.32 19.32
C PRO A 149 15.12 18.61 18.51
N GLN A 150 15.75 17.60 17.90
CA GLN A 150 17.06 17.73 17.27
C GLN A 150 17.00 17.92 15.75
N LEU A 151 15.90 17.50 15.10
CA LEU A 151 15.78 17.51 13.65
C LEU A 151 15.04 18.73 13.08
N TYR A 152 14.23 19.43 13.88
CA TYR A 152 13.19 20.28 13.31
C TYR A 152 13.02 21.69 13.85
N ASN A 153 13.51 22.07 15.03
CA ASN A 153 12.99 23.25 15.74
C ASN A 153 11.44 23.28 15.83
N LEU A 154 10.74 22.18 15.49
CA LEU A 154 9.29 22.05 15.60
C LEU A 154 9.00 21.57 17.00
N ASN A 155 8.18 22.35 17.71
CA ASN A 155 7.66 21.93 18.98
C ASN A 155 6.89 20.62 18.79
N ILE A 156 7.10 19.65 19.69
CA ILE A 156 6.39 18.36 19.70
C ILE A 156 4.86 18.56 19.69
N LYS A 157 4.38 19.74 20.13
CA LYS A 157 2.99 20.18 20.10
C LYS A 157 2.43 20.40 18.68
N ASP A 158 3.25 20.78 17.70
CA ASP A 158 2.83 21.04 16.32
C ASP A 158 2.93 19.80 15.41
N LEU A 159 3.62 18.76 15.87
CA LEU A 159 3.75 17.50 15.15
C LEU A 159 2.39 16.77 15.05
N LEU A 160 1.57 16.78 16.11
CA LEU A 160 0.29 16.07 16.12
C LEU A 160 -0.75 16.70 15.16
N PRO A 161 -0.98 18.04 15.15
CA PRO A 161 -1.82 18.70 14.15
C PRO A 161 -1.34 18.49 12.73
N TYR A 162 -0.02 18.53 12.50
CA TYR A 162 0.56 18.29 11.18
C TYR A 162 0.29 16.88 10.68
N LEU A 163 0.51 15.86 11.52
CA LEU A 163 0.22 14.46 11.18
C LEU A 163 -1.27 14.24 10.93
N LEU A 164 -2.15 14.83 11.73
CA LEU A 164 -3.60 14.80 11.51
C LEU A 164 -4.00 15.47 10.19
N GLY A 165 -3.34 16.58 9.82
CA GLY A 165 -3.48 17.21 8.52
C GLY A 165 -3.10 16.28 7.37
N VAL A 166 -1.99 15.55 7.50
CA VAL A 166 -1.55 14.56 6.50
C VAL A 166 -2.53 13.37 6.40
N VAL A 167 -3.13 12.91 7.52
CA VAL A 167 -4.19 11.86 7.50
C VAL A 167 -5.38 12.33 6.69
N GLY A 168 -5.93 13.50 7.06
CA GLY A 168 -7.19 13.97 6.49
C GLY A 168 -7.07 14.27 5.01
N THR A 169 -5.89 14.75 4.59
CA THR A 169 -5.69 15.23 3.24
C THR A 169 -5.09 14.20 2.28
N ASN A 170 -4.35 13.18 2.75
CA ASN A 170 -3.87 12.08 1.90
C ASN A 170 -4.63 10.76 2.13
N GLY A 171 -4.83 10.38 3.39
CA GLY A 171 -5.38 9.06 3.74
C GLY A 171 -6.84 8.86 3.33
N ILE A 172 -7.68 9.91 3.45
CA ILE A 172 -9.08 9.82 3.06
C ILE A 172 -9.24 9.71 1.54
N PRO A 173 -8.64 10.60 0.71
CA PRO A 173 -8.73 10.46 -0.75
C PRO A 173 -8.15 9.14 -1.26
N GLU A 174 -7.04 8.67 -0.67
CA GLU A 174 -6.45 7.38 -0.98
C GLU A 174 -7.38 6.19 -0.68
N ALA A 175 -8.05 6.21 0.47
CA ALA A 175 -9.00 5.17 0.85
C ALA A 175 -10.22 5.16 -0.08
N ILE A 176 -10.76 6.32 -0.45
CA ILE A 176 -11.88 6.43 -1.40
C ILE A 176 -11.46 5.92 -2.77
N PHE A 177 -10.32 6.39 -3.28
CA PHE A 177 -9.80 5.99 -4.59
C PHE A 177 -9.55 4.48 -4.66
N SER A 178 -8.88 3.91 -3.64
CA SER A 178 -8.63 2.47 -3.56
C SER A 178 -9.93 1.66 -3.48
N GLY A 179 -10.93 2.13 -2.73
CA GLY A 179 -12.24 1.49 -2.62
C GLY A 179 -13.01 1.41 -3.94
N ILE A 180 -12.81 2.37 -4.85
CA ILE A 180 -13.47 2.43 -6.17
C ILE A 180 -12.65 1.67 -7.22
N VAL A 181 -11.35 1.89 -7.29
CA VAL A 181 -10.50 1.35 -8.37
C VAL A 181 -10.18 -0.13 -8.17
N ALA A 182 -9.94 -0.56 -6.93
CA ALA A 182 -9.63 -1.96 -6.64
C ALA A 182 -10.71 -2.95 -7.15
N PRO A 183 -12.02 -2.78 -6.88
CA PRO A 183 -13.03 -3.70 -7.39
C PRO A 183 -13.19 -3.62 -8.91
N MET A 184 -13.04 -2.43 -9.52
CA MET A 184 -13.14 -2.25 -10.97
C MET A 184 -12.09 -3.08 -11.72
N ILE A 185 -10.90 -3.22 -11.15
CA ILE A 185 -9.80 -3.99 -11.76
C ILE A 185 -9.80 -5.45 -11.28
N ALA A 186 -9.95 -5.70 -9.97
CA ALA A 186 -9.79 -7.05 -9.42
C ALA A 186 -10.93 -8.00 -9.80
N VAL A 187 -12.17 -7.52 -9.95
CA VAL A 187 -13.32 -8.36 -10.33
C VAL A 187 -13.17 -8.98 -11.73
N PRO A 188 -12.90 -8.21 -12.82
CA PRO A 188 -12.70 -8.80 -14.14
C PRO A 188 -11.46 -9.70 -14.18
N LEU A 189 -10.38 -9.33 -13.49
CA LEU A 189 -9.18 -10.16 -13.41
C LEU A 189 -9.42 -11.48 -12.68
N GLN A 190 -10.21 -11.50 -11.59
CA GLN A 190 -10.60 -12.73 -10.91
C GLN A 190 -11.46 -13.63 -11.80
N LYS A 191 -12.36 -13.06 -12.62
CA LYS A 191 -13.17 -13.83 -13.57
C LYS A 191 -12.30 -14.46 -14.66
N ALA A 192 -11.33 -13.72 -15.18
CA ALA A 192 -10.43 -14.19 -16.23
C ALA A 192 -9.39 -15.23 -15.75
N PHE A 193 -8.76 -14.98 -14.59
CA PHE A 193 -7.57 -15.74 -14.16
C PHE A 193 -7.69 -16.44 -12.80
N GLY A 194 -8.78 -16.25 -12.05
CA GLY A 194 -8.89 -16.69 -10.65
C GLY A 194 -8.66 -18.19 -10.43
N LYS A 195 -9.16 -19.05 -11.33
CA LYS A 195 -8.97 -20.52 -11.22
C LYS A 195 -7.51 -20.97 -11.39
N ARG A 196 -6.67 -20.19 -12.08
CA ARG A 196 -5.25 -20.49 -12.31
C ARG A 196 -4.35 -19.90 -11.23
N LEU A 197 -4.75 -18.80 -10.60
CA LEU A 197 -3.99 -18.11 -9.56
C LEU A 197 -4.20 -18.68 -8.15
N GLN A 198 -5.36 -19.31 -7.91
CA GLN A 198 -5.73 -19.90 -6.60
C GLN A 198 -5.47 -21.42 -6.48
N LYS A 199 -5.02 -22.09 -7.56
CA LYS A 199 -4.71 -23.54 -7.61
C LYS A 199 -3.21 -23.81 -7.57
#